data_AF-A0A5C3QA80-F1
#
_entry.id   AF-A0A5C3QA80-F1
#
_cell.length_a   1.000
_cell.length_b   1.000
_cell.length_c   1.000
_cell.angle_alpha   90.00
_cell.angle_beta   90.00
_cell.angle_gamma   90.00
#
_symmetry.space_group_name_H-M   'P 1'
#
loop_
_entity.id
_entity.type
_entity.pdbx_description
1 polymer ?
#
loop_
_entity_poly.entity_id
_entity_poly.type
_entity_poly.pdbx_seq_one_letter_code
_entity_poly.pdbx_strand_id
1 'polypeptide(L)'
;MLAQGLAAVEARDAETLALLFGTGAPQSAAGPLALAIRAVDAAALRDTQEDLQEYATRMRESTKYFPAAAESDRMFASGWKINPDHFRGPIGSDNTSHPLLVIGNTYDPITPLAAAEKVSKLFAGSRLLQYDIPGHSSMAWSSPCILDHMRTYFRDGALPEEGAKCEMTGDLFSADASDGPAGQGNGTAGGRGGRGGGGGGEGGEDAEEEGAAVGMHGGMSLVVVVLSSVLALLL
;
A
#
# COMPACT_ATOMS: atom_id res chain seq x y z
N MET A 1 -17.01 -9.28 1.23
CA MET A 1 -16.48 -10.45 0.49
C MET A 1 -15.91 -11.57 1.38
N LEU A 2 -14.96 -11.34 2.29
CA LEU A 2 -14.38 -12.43 3.10
C LEU A 2 -15.43 -13.22 3.91
N ALA A 3 -16.32 -12.53 4.63
CA ALA A 3 -17.39 -13.18 5.40
C ALA A 3 -18.32 -14.04 4.53
N GLN A 4 -18.67 -13.53 3.34
CA GLN A 4 -19.47 -14.27 2.35
C GLN A 4 -18.72 -15.50 1.84
N GLY A 5 -17.43 -15.36 1.55
CA GLY A 5 -16.59 -16.47 1.11
C GLY A 5 -16.44 -17.57 2.16
N LEU A 6 -16.27 -17.20 3.44
CA LEU A 6 -16.23 -18.18 4.53
C LEU A 6 -17.56 -18.92 4.69
N ALA A 7 -18.70 -18.23 4.59
CA ALA A 7 -20.02 -18.86 4.60
C ALA A 7 -20.23 -19.79 3.39
N ALA A 8 -19.77 -19.40 2.20
CA ALA A 8 -19.85 -20.23 0.99
C ALA A 8 -19.05 -21.54 1.12
N VAL A 9 -17.89 -21.49 1.79
CA VAL A 9 -17.06 -22.70 2.00
C VAL A 9 -17.78 -23.74 2.85
N GLU A 10 -18.64 -23.36 3.77
CA GLU A 10 -19.47 -24.31 4.53
C GLU A 10 -20.39 -25.13 3.60
N ALA A 11 -20.80 -24.54 2.48
CA ALA A 11 -21.56 -25.20 1.41
C ALA A 11 -20.66 -25.86 0.33
N ARG A 12 -19.35 -25.97 0.59
CA ARG A 12 -18.32 -26.44 -0.36
C ARG A 12 -18.19 -25.59 -1.63
N ASP A 13 -18.54 -24.32 -1.55
CA ASP A 13 -18.30 -23.33 -2.60
C ASP A 13 -17.12 -22.43 -2.21
N ALA A 14 -16.04 -22.50 -2.98
CA ALA A 14 -14.83 -21.71 -2.76
C ALA A 14 -14.68 -20.57 -3.77
N GLU A 15 -15.62 -20.36 -4.68
CA GLU A 15 -15.48 -19.40 -5.78
C GLU A 15 -15.28 -17.97 -5.27
N THR A 16 -16.07 -17.56 -4.27
CA THR A 16 -15.96 -16.22 -3.67
C THR A 16 -14.60 -16.01 -2.99
N LEU A 17 -14.04 -17.03 -2.33
CA LEU A 17 -12.68 -16.94 -1.76
C LEU A 17 -11.60 -16.98 -2.85
N ALA A 18 -11.78 -17.80 -3.88
CA ALA A 18 -10.85 -17.86 -5.01
C ALA A 18 -10.78 -16.52 -5.76
N LEU A 19 -11.90 -15.79 -5.86
CA LEU A 19 -11.91 -14.43 -6.40
C LEU A 19 -11.19 -13.45 -5.47
N LEU A 20 -11.38 -13.56 -4.16
CA LEU A 20 -10.74 -12.69 -3.17
C LEU A 20 -9.20 -12.82 -3.18
N PHE A 21 -8.69 -14.05 -3.27
CA PHE A 21 -7.25 -14.32 -3.29
C PHE A 21 -6.66 -14.40 -4.71
N GLY A 22 -7.51 -14.25 -5.73
CA GLY A 22 -7.18 -14.53 -7.13
C GLY A 22 -7.04 -16.03 -7.42
N THR A 23 -7.22 -16.42 -8.68
CA THR A 23 -6.93 -17.78 -9.14
C THR A 23 -5.41 -18.03 -9.15
N GLY A 24 -4.83 -18.21 -7.97
CA GLY A 24 -3.51 -18.84 -7.77
C GLY A 24 -2.39 -18.40 -8.72
N ALA A 25 -2.14 -17.09 -8.83
CA ALA A 25 -0.86 -16.46 -9.19
C ALA A 25 -1.15 -15.01 -9.62
N PRO A 26 -0.33 -14.02 -9.26
CA PRO A 26 -0.29 -12.79 -10.04
C PRO A 26 0.13 -13.17 -11.46
N GLN A 27 -0.80 -13.07 -12.42
CA GLN A 27 -0.52 -13.10 -13.85
C GLN A 27 0.21 -11.82 -14.32
N SER A 28 0.54 -10.92 -13.39
CA SER A 28 1.45 -9.81 -13.63
C SER A 28 2.87 -10.20 -13.22
N ALA A 29 3.85 -9.75 -14.00
CA ALA A 29 5.27 -9.89 -13.67
C ALA A 29 5.67 -9.28 -12.30
N ALA A 30 4.74 -8.62 -11.60
CA ALA A 30 4.94 -7.96 -10.32
C ALA A 30 5.28 -8.94 -9.18
N GLY A 31 4.76 -10.17 -9.17
CA GLY A 31 5.01 -11.12 -8.08
C GLY A 31 6.48 -11.56 -7.96
N PRO A 32 7.04 -12.22 -8.99
CA PRO A 32 8.45 -12.63 -8.99
C PRO A 32 9.42 -11.46 -8.88
N LEU A 33 9.08 -10.30 -9.49
CA LEU A 33 9.90 -9.10 -9.39
C LEU A 33 9.92 -8.53 -7.97
N ALA A 34 8.77 -8.45 -7.28
CA ALA A 34 8.71 -7.97 -5.91
C ALA A 34 9.54 -8.85 -4.97
N LEU A 35 9.49 -10.17 -5.14
CA LEU A 35 10.31 -11.10 -4.36
C LEU A 35 11.81 -10.92 -4.63
N ALA A 36 12.20 -10.74 -5.90
CA ALA A 36 13.58 -10.46 -6.26
C ALA A 36 14.09 -9.14 -5.66
N ILE A 37 13.28 -8.06 -5.71
CA ILE A 37 13.60 -6.76 -5.12
C ILE A 37 13.78 -6.90 -3.60
N ARG A 38 12.83 -7.54 -2.90
CA ARG A 38 12.96 -7.77 -1.45
C ARG A 38 14.22 -8.53 -1.08
N ALA A 39 14.60 -9.53 -1.88
CA ALA A 39 15.79 -10.33 -1.63
C ALA A 39 17.11 -9.55 -1.83
N VAL A 40 17.14 -8.54 -2.71
CA VAL A 40 18.33 -7.70 -2.93
C VAL A 40 18.38 -6.46 -2.03
N ASP A 41 17.23 -5.95 -1.59
CA ASP A 41 17.12 -4.82 -0.64
C ASP A 41 17.33 -5.26 0.82
N ALA A 42 17.14 -6.56 1.11
CA ALA A 42 17.43 -7.13 2.41
C ALA A 42 18.92 -7.43 2.58
N ALA A 43 19.37 -7.46 3.84
CA ALA A 43 20.66 -8.04 4.17
C ALA A 43 20.76 -9.47 3.64
N ALA A 44 21.98 -9.90 3.27
CA ALA A 44 22.18 -11.23 2.73
C ALA A 44 21.72 -12.28 3.74
N LEU A 45 20.57 -12.89 3.45
CA LEU A 45 20.02 -14.01 4.21
C LEU A 45 20.67 -15.28 3.70
N ARG A 46 21.35 -16.01 4.59
CA ARG A 46 21.98 -17.30 4.31
C ARG A 46 21.51 -18.34 5.31
N ASP A 47 20.21 -18.30 5.59
CA ASP A 47 19.58 -19.21 6.53
C ASP A 47 19.74 -20.66 6.04
N THR A 48 20.09 -21.55 6.95
CA THR A 48 20.05 -22.99 6.73
C THR A 48 18.60 -23.50 6.72
N GLN A 49 18.42 -24.78 6.39
CA GLN A 49 17.11 -25.40 6.44
C GLN A 49 16.56 -25.39 7.88
N GLU A 50 17.43 -25.58 8.87
CA GLU A 50 17.13 -25.56 10.29
C GLU A 50 16.69 -24.15 10.74
N ASP A 51 17.43 -23.10 10.33
CA ASP A 51 17.07 -21.70 10.65
C ASP A 51 15.68 -21.33 10.11
N LEU A 52 15.35 -21.77 8.89
CA LEU A 52 14.04 -21.54 8.28
C LEU A 52 12.92 -22.32 8.99
N GLN A 53 13.20 -23.52 9.50
CA GLN A 53 12.22 -24.29 10.27
C GLN A 53 11.93 -23.64 11.63
N GLU A 54 12.96 -23.13 12.30
CA GLU A 54 12.80 -22.37 13.53
C GLU A 54 11.99 -21.09 13.28
N TYR A 55 12.32 -20.35 12.23
CA TYR A 55 11.58 -19.16 11.82
C TYR A 55 10.10 -19.46 11.54
N ALA A 56 9.82 -20.50 10.75
CA ALA A 56 8.45 -20.90 10.44
C ALA A 56 7.65 -21.29 11.70
N THR A 57 8.30 -21.97 12.66
CA THR A 57 7.67 -22.32 13.95
C THR A 57 7.29 -21.05 14.71
N ARG A 58 8.21 -20.08 14.83
CA ARG A 58 7.96 -18.81 15.49
C ARG A 58 6.82 -18.02 14.82
N MET A 59 6.74 -18.02 13.49
CA MET A 59 5.64 -17.34 12.78
C MET A 59 4.29 -18.02 12.98
N ARG A 60 4.26 -19.36 13.13
CA ARG A 60 3.04 -20.12 13.44
C ARG A 60 2.58 -19.94 14.88
N GLU A 61 3.49 -19.64 15.79
CA GLU A 61 3.17 -19.27 17.17
C GLU A 61 2.62 -17.84 17.27
N SER A 62 3.08 -16.92 16.41
CA SER A 62 2.63 -15.53 16.44
C SER A 62 1.27 -15.29 15.80
N THR A 63 0.86 -16.10 14.82
CA THR A 63 -0.46 -16.01 14.20
C THR A 63 -1.06 -17.37 13.88
N LYS A 64 -2.30 -17.57 14.33
CA LYS A 64 -3.09 -18.78 14.04
C LYS A 64 -3.59 -18.82 12.59
N TYR A 65 -3.84 -17.67 11.98
CA TYR A 65 -4.63 -17.58 10.75
C TYR A 65 -3.80 -17.41 9.49
N PHE A 66 -2.66 -16.69 9.55
CA PHE A 66 -1.89 -16.33 8.35
C PHE A 66 -0.36 -16.51 8.49
N PRO A 67 0.16 -17.60 9.08
CA PRO A 67 1.60 -17.75 9.25
C PRO A 67 2.34 -17.91 7.91
N ALA A 68 1.70 -18.55 6.93
CA ALA A 68 2.24 -18.76 5.58
C ALA A 68 2.57 -17.44 4.86
N ALA A 69 1.75 -16.40 5.05
CA ALA A 69 1.98 -15.10 4.44
C ALA A 69 3.28 -14.47 4.97
N ALA A 70 3.50 -14.54 6.28
CA ALA A 70 4.63 -13.90 6.94
C ALA A 70 5.95 -14.72 6.87
N GLU A 71 5.87 -16.05 6.65
CA GLU A 71 7.06 -16.89 6.47
C GLU A 71 7.66 -16.80 5.05
N SER A 72 6.82 -16.54 4.04
CA SER A 72 7.15 -16.68 2.62
C SER A 72 8.31 -15.81 2.11
N ASP A 73 8.36 -14.53 2.46
CA ASP A 73 9.38 -13.59 1.96
C ASP A 73 10.79 -14.01 2.40
N ARG A 74 10.97 -14.40 3.68
CA ARG A 74 12.26 -14.83 4.20
C ARG A 74 12.70 -16.16 3.58
N MET A 75 11.78 -17.12 3.47
CA MET A 75 12.07 -18.40 2.82
C MET A 75 12.54 -18.21 1.37
N PHE A 76 11.91 -17.31 0.62
CA PHE A 76 12.34 -16.98 -0.74
C PHE A 76 13.72 -16.31 -0.75
N ALA A 77 13.92 -15.29 0.08
CA ALA A 77 15.15 -14.50 0.10
C ALA A 77 16.39 -15.31 0.53
N SER A 78 16.24 -16.29 1.44
CA SER A 78 17.37 -17.13 1.89
C SER A 78 17.94 -18.04 0.80
N GLY A 79 17.16 -18.35 -0.24
CA GLY A 79 17.64 -19.07 -1.43
C GLY A 79 18.26 -18.17 -2.50
N TRP A 80 18.17 -16.85 -2.34
CA TRP A 80 18.56 -15.89 -3.37
C TRP A 80 20.07 -15.64 -3.37
N LYS A 81 20.73 -15.93 -4.49
CA LYS A 81 22.21 -15.92 -4.58
C LYS A 81 22.81 -14.56 -4.94
N ILE A 82 21.98 -13.63 -5.41
CA ILE A 82 22.41 -12.31 -5.88
C ILE A 82 22.14 -11.30 -4.75
N ASN A 83 23.19 -10.77 -4.12
CA ASN A 83 23.05 -9.70 -3.12
C ASN A 83 24.08 -8.61 -3.46
N PRO A 84 23.72 -7.65 -4.34
CA PRO A 84 24.60 -6.55 -4.67
C PRO A 84 24.73 -5.59 -3.49
N ASP A 85 25.75 -4.72 -3.53
CA ASP A 85 25.84 -3.61 -2.60
C ASP A 85 24.60 -2.72 -2.74
N HIS A 86 23.96 -2.46 -1.60
CA HIS A 86 22.78 -1.62 -1.49
C HIS A 86 22.89 -0.73 -0.25
N PHE A 87 22.01 0.26 -0.18
CA PHE A 87 21.97 1.19 0.94
C PHE A 87 21.70 0.44 2.25
N ARG A 88 22.62 0.53 3.21
CA ARG A 88 22.50 -0.08 4.55
C ARG A 88 22.24 0.93 5.66
N GLY A 89 22.04 2.20 5.30
CA GLY A 89 21.82 3.29 6.24
C GLY A 89 23.01 4.24 6.40
N PRO A 90 22.90 5.21 7.33
CA PRO A 90 21.77 5.38 8.25
C PRO A 90 20.47 5.78 7.52
N ILE A 91 19.35 5.13 7.86
CA ILE A 91 18.02 5.56 7.40
C ILE A 91 17.59 6.75 8.26
N GLY A 92 17.18 7.83 7.63
CA GLY A 92 16.81 9.06 8.31
C GLY A 92 17.56 10.28 7.78
N SER A 93 17.16 11.46 8.22
CA SER A 93 17.86 12.71 7.92
C SER A 93 17.41 13.80 8.88
N ASP A 94 18.37 14.60 9.34
CA ASP A 94 18.09 15.83 10.08
C ASP A 94 17.76 17.01 9.15
N ASN A 95 18.05 16.87 7.86
CA ASN A 95 17.90 17.91 6.86
C ASN A 95 17.18 17.37 5.64
N THR A 96 15.86 17.49 5.64
CA THR A 96 15.01 17.22 4.49
C THR A 96 14.65 18.53 3.81
N SER A 97 14.54 18.56 2.48
CA SER A 97 14.15 19.79 1.75
C SER A 97 12.77 20.30 2.18
N HIS A 98 11.89 19.38 2.58
CA HIS A 98 10.60 19.67 3.22
C HIS A 98 10.35 18.64 4.33
N PRO A 99 9.78 19.06 5.47
CA PRO A 99 9.36 18.15 6.54
C PRO A 99 8.41 17.06 6.04
N LEU A 100 8.56 15.82 6.52
CA LEU A 100 7.76 14.69 6.05
C LEU A 100 6.43 14.56 6.82
N LEU A 101 5.34 14.33 6.10
CA LEU A 101 4.10 13.76 6.66
C LEU A 101 4.17 12.24 6.61
N VAL A 102 4.11 11.58 7.76
CA VAL A 102 4.04 10.12 7.89
C VAL A 102 2.63 9.76 8.33
N ILE A 103 1.96 8.85 7.62
CA ILE A 103 0.64 8.34 8.00
C ILE A 103 0.78 6.89 8.42
N GLY A 104 0.28 6.55 9.60
CA GLY A 104 0.29 5.18 10.11
C GLY A 104 -1.10 4.78 10.59
N ASN A 105 -1.60 3.63 10.14
CA ASN A 105 -2.88 3.12 10.60
C ASN A 105 -2.71 2.34 11.92
N THR A 106 -3.65 2.48 12.86
CA THR A 106 -3.59 1.78 14.15
C THR A 106 -3.51 0.26 13.98
N TYR A 107 -4.26 -0.30 13.03
CA TYR A 107 -4.36 -1.75 12.82
C TYR A 107 -3.90 -2.17 11.41
N ASP A 108 -2.77 -1.63 10.93
CA ASP A 108 -2.11 -2.07 9.70
C ASP A 108 -1.41 -3.44 9.91
N PRO A 109 -1.83 -4.51 9.22
CA PRO A 109 -1.24 -5.84 9.40
C PRO A 109 0.08 -6.03 8.63
N ILE A 110 0.44 -5.12 7.72
CA ILE A 110 1.65 -5.22 6.88
C ILE A 110 2.71 -4.23 7.37
N THR A 111 2.32 -3.00 7.70
CA THR A 111 3.21 -1.96 8.21
C THR A 111 2.67 -1.30 9.48
N PRO A 112 2.89 -1.94 10.64
CA PRO A 112 2.28 -1.51 11.90
C PRO A 112 2.60 -0.06 12.28
N LEU A 113 1.71 0.58 13.05
CA LEU A 113 1.86 1.95 13.55
C LEU A 113 3.23 2.21 14.21
N ALA A 114 3.76 1.23 14.95
CA ALA A 114 5.08 1.33 15.58
C ALA A 114 6.22 1.57 14.56
N ALA A 115 6.11 1.02 13.35
CA ALA A 115 7.06 1.28 12.26
C ALA A 115 6.92 2.72 11.75
N ALA A 116 5.69 3.23 11.59
CA ALA A 116 5.44 4.61 11.21
C ALA A 116 5.96 5.61 12.26
N GLU A 117 5.76 5.32 13.55
CA GLU A 117 6.35 6.10 14.65
C GLU A 117 7.88 6.12 14.60
N LYS A 118 8.50 4.96 14.32
CA LYS A 118 9.96 4.86 14.18
C LYS A 118 10.45 5.69 13.00
N VAL A 119 9.79 5.61 11.85
CA VAL A 119 10.12 6.44 10.67
C VAL A 119 10.03 7.92 11.00
N SER A 120 8.93 8.37 11.60
CA SER A 120 8.76 9.79 11.92
C SER A 120 9.90 10.28 12.83
N LYS A 121 10.34 9.48 13.80
CA LYS A 121 11.48 9.84 14.67
C LYS A 121 12.83 9.89 13.94
N LEU A 122 13.01 9.19 12.83
CA LEU A 122 14.24 9.19 12.04
C LEU A 122 14.42 10.43 11.14
N PHE A 123 13.35 11.19 10.91
CA PHE A 123 13.38 12.38 10.06
C PHE A 123 13.01 13.63 10.87
N ALA A 124 14.00 14.50 11.10
CA ALA A 124 13.79 15.71 11.88
C ALA A 124 12.73 16.60 11.22
N GLY A 125 11.86 17.17 12.06
CA GLY A 125 10.75 18.02 11.60
C GLY A 125 9.54 17.28 11.06
N SER A 126 9.61 15.94 10.87
CA SER A 126 8.44 15.18 10.40
C SER A 126 7.27 15.21 11.40
N ARG A 127 6.07 14.85 10.92
CA ARG A 127 4.89 14.63 11.76
C ARG A 127 4.22 13.31 11.40
N LEU A 128 3.85 12.57 12.44
CA LEU A 128 3.00 11.40 12.35
C LEU A 128 1.53 11.82 12.44
N LEU A 129 0.73 11.41 11.47
CA LEU A 129 -0.73 11.41 11.52
C LEU A 129 -1.20 9.97 11.74
N GLN A 130 -1.79 9.69 12.90
CA GLN A 130 -2.37 8.38 13.17
C GLN A 130 -3.76 8.28 12.53
N TYR A 131 -4.03 7.18 11.83
CA TYR A 131 -5.35 6.87 11.28
C TYR A 131 -5.95 5.66 11.99
N ASP A 132 -7.02 5.84 12.76
CA ASP A 132 -7.63 4.76 13.50
C ASP A 132 -8.54 3.89 12.64
N ILE A 133 -7.91 3.02 11.85
CA ILE A 133 -8.58 2.05 10.97
C ILE A 133 -7.86 0.70 10.93
N PRO A 134 -8.59 -0.38 10.61
CA PRO A 134 -8.00 -1.59 10.07
C PRO A 134 -7.64 -1.44 8.59
N GLY A 135 -6.58 -2.12 8.20
CA GLY A 135 -6.18 -2.24 6.80
C GLY A 135 -4.85 -1.57 6.48
N HIS A 136 -4.35 -1.85 5.28
CA HIS A 136 -3.01 -1.48 4.86
C HIS A 136 -2.99 -0.19 4.05
N SER A 137 -2.07 0.72 4.40
CA SER A 137 -1.91 2.04 3.78
C SER A 137 -3.05 3.02 4.09
N SER A 138 -2.80 4.32 3.90
CA SER A 138 -3.75 5.41 4.22
C SER A 138 -5.04 5.38 3.39
N MET A 139 -5.04 4.64 2.28
CA MET A 139 -6.19 4.49 1.38
C MET A 139 -7.02 3.23 1.65
N ALA A 140 -6.71 2.47 2.71
CA ALA A 140 -7.51 1.32 3.11
C ALA A 140 -8.97 1.69 3.41
N TRP A 141 -9.19 2.92 3.88
CA TRP A 141 -10.51 3.48 4.12
C TRP A 141 -10.54 4.95 3.69
N SER A 142 -11.68 5.41 3.18
CA SER A 142 -11.87 6.81 2.80
C SER A 142 -12.35 7.62 4.00
N SER A 143 -11.63 8.67 4.37
CA SER A 143 -12.04 9.64 5.40
C SER A 143 -11.72 11.07 4.94
N PRO A 144 -12.66 12.02 5.06
CA PRO A 144 -12.40 13.43 4.80
C PRO A 144 -11.20 13.98 5.59
N CYS A 145 -11.04 13.54 6.85
CA CYS A 145 -9.93 13.97 7.71
C CYS A 145 -8.56 13.67 7.08
N ILE A 146 -8.34 12.43 6.61
CA ILE A 146 -7.09 12.02 5.98
C ILE A 146 -6.88 12.75 4.65
N LEU A 147 -7.93 12.83 3.84
CA LEU A 147 -7.85 13.49 2.53
C LEU A 147 -7.51 14.98 2.66
N ASP A 148 -8.05 15.67 3.66
CA ASP A 148 -7.80 17.09 3.86
C ASP A 148 -6.39 17.36 4.39
N HIS A 149 -5.86 16.51 5.27
CA HIS A 149 -4.44 16.58 5.67
C HIS A 149 -3.49 16.28 4.49
N MET A 150 -3.79 15.25 3.69
CA MET A 150 -2.99 14.93 2.50
C MET A 150 -2.99 16.11 1.50
N ARG A 151 -4.16 16.69 1.22
CA ARG A 151 -4.30 17.85 0.32
C ARG A 151 -3.51 19.06 0.84
N THR A 152 -3.65 19.36 2.12
CA THR A 152 -2.98 20.50 2.77
C THR A 152 -1.46 20.33 2.73
N TYR A 153 -0.96 19.12 3.01
CA TYR A 153 0.46 18.81 2.92
C TYR A 153 1.00 18.93 1.49
N PHE A 154 0.32 18.36 0.49
CA PHE A 154 0.80 18.46 -0.89
C PHE A 154 0.68 19.86 -1.49
N ARG A 155 -0.30 20.65 -1.07
CA ARG A 155 -0.50 22.02 -1.57
C ARG A 155 0.47 23.01 -0.91
N ASP A 156 0.57 22.96 0.42
CA ASP A 156 1.22 24.01 1.21
C ASP A 156 2.48 23.54 1.94
N GLY A 157 2.76 22.23 1.96
CA GLY A 157 3.79 21.65 2.82
C GLY A 157 3.44 21.70 4.32
N ALA A 158 2.19 22.03 4.66
CA ALA A 158 1.76 22.18 6.04
C ALA A 158 1.48 20.83 6.69
N LEU A 159 1.99 20.65 7.91
CA LEU A 159 1.86 19.43 8.69
C LEU A 159 0.75 19.57 9.75
N PRO A 160 0.13 18.45 10.17
CA PRO A 160 -0.83 18.47 11.27
C PRO A 160 -0.17 18.83 12.60
N GLU A 161 -1.00 19.16 13.60
CA GLU A 161 -0.56 19.29 14.98
C GLU A 161 0.05 17.98 15.49
N GLU A 162 0.96 18.10 16.47
CA GLU A 162 1.57 16.92 17.08
C GLU A 162 0.51 16.06 17.78
N GLY A 163 0.53 14.76 17.50
CA GLY A 163 -0.46 13.82 18.04
C GLY A 163 -1.82 13.87 17.35
N ALA A 164 -1.95 14.55 16.20
CA ALA A 164 -3.17 14.53 15.40
C ALA A 164 -3.58 13.10 15.03
N LYS A 165 -4.90 12.86 15.09
CA LYS A 165 -5.52 11.59 14.78
C LYS A 165 -6.73 11.80 13.89
N CYS A 166 -6.90 10.89 12.93
CA CYS A 166 -8.14 10.75 12.18
C CYS A 166 -8.82 9.45 12.58
N GLU A 167 -10.14 9.50 12.64
CA GLU A 167 -10.98 8.34 12.98
C GLU A 167 -11.59 7.72 11.73
N MET A 168 -11.95 6.44 11.84
CA MET A 168 -12.79 5.76 10.86
C MET A 168 -14.14 6.47 10.72
N THR A 169 -14.62 6.63 9.49
CA THR A 169 -15.97 7.11 9.22
C THR A 169 -16.85 5.95 8.74
N GLY A 170 -17.97 5.70 9.42
CA GLY A 170 -18.91 4.63 9.07
C GLY A 170 -18.60 3.27 9.71
N ASP A 171 -19.41 2.26 9.41
CA ASP A 171 -19.31 0.92 9.98
C ASP A 171 -18.53 -0.05 9.08
N LEU A 172 -17.61 -0.80 9.67
CA LEU A 172 -16.76 -1.79 8.96
C LEU A 172 -17.56 -2.89 8.24
N PHE A 173 -18.77 -3.20 8.73
CA PHE A 173 -19.61 -4.28 8.23
C PHE A 173 -21.02 -3.81 7.85
N SER A 174 -21.19 -2.52 7.50
CA SER A 174 -22.51 -2.02 7.10
C SER A 174 -23.03 -2.76 5.87
N ALA A 175 -24.35 -2.99 5.78
CA ALA A 175 -24.97 -3.71 4.66
C ALA A 175 -24.73 -3.00 3.30
N ASP A 176 -24.57 -1.67 3.34
CA ASP A 176 -24.26 -0.82 2.19
C ASP A 176 -22.77 -0.86 1.80
N ALA A 177 -21.89 -1.44 2.63
CA ALA A 177 -20.45 -1.61 2.36
C ALA A 177 -20.14 -2.81 1.44
N SER A 178 -21.18 -3.36 0.79
CA SER A 178 -21.03 -4.42 -0.21
C SER A 178 -20.28 -3.95 -1.46
N ASP A 179 -20.23 -2.64 -1.68
CA ASP A 179 -19.24 -1.99 -2.54
C ASP A 179 -17.99 -1.70 -1.70
N GLY A 180 -17.00 -2.60 -1.76
CA GLY A 180 -15.70 -2.35 -1.14
C GLY A 180 -15.12 -1.00 -1.61
N PRO A 181 -14.15 -0.40 -0.88
CA PRO A 181 -13.58 0.89 -1.26
C PRO A 181 -13.16 0.85 -2.74
N ALA A 182 -13.79 1.73 -3.54
CA ALA A 182 -13.49 1.92 -4.95
C ALA A 182 -12.03 2.36 -5.08
N GLY A 183 -11.12 1.39 -5.20
CA GLY A 183 -9.67 1.66 -5.15
C GLY A 183 -8.79 0.43 -4.99
N GLN A 184 -9.28 -0.69 -4.48
CA GLN A 184 -8.54 -1.97 -4.51
C GLN A 184 -8.82 -2.71 -5.83
N GLY A 185 -8.60 -2.02 -6.95
CA GLY A 185 -8.53 -2.65 -8.26
C GLY A 185 -7.15 -3.27 -8.43
N ASN A 186 -7.11 -4.57 -8.74
CA ASN A 186 -5.93 -5.24 -9.24
C ASN A 186 -5.29 -4.37 -10.33
N GLY A 187 -4.05 -3.92 -10.13
CA GLY A 187 -3.37 -2.91 -10.95
C GLY A 187 -3.32 -3.28 -12.43
N THR A 188 -4.38 -2.94 -13.15
CA THR A 188 -4.45 -2.95 -14.61
C THR A 188 -4.70 -1.51 -15.03
N ALA A 189 -3.66 -0.91 -15.58
CA ALA A 189 -3.73 0.39 -16.20
C ALA A 189 -4.78 0.37 -17.32
N GLY A 190 -5.70 1.35 -17.31
CA GLY A 190 -6.35 1.88 -18.51
C GLY A 190 -7.31 0.96 -19.25
N GLY A 191 -8.50 0.74 -18.70
CA GLY A 191 -9.68 0.38 -19.49
C GLY A 191 -10.50 1.63 -19.83
N ARG A 192 -10.35 2.19 -21.04
CA ARG A 192 -11.25 3.26 -21.54
C ARG A 192 -12.68 2.75 -21.48
N GLY A 193 -13.54 3.41 -20.70
CA GLY A 193 -14.97 3.14 -20.64
C GLY A 193 -15.59 3.22 -22.04
N GLY A 194 -16.11 2.10 -22.52
CA GLY A 194 -16.93 2.03 -23.72
C GLY A 194 -18.28 2.68 -23.44
N ARG A 195 -18.51 3.87 -23.98
CA ARG A 195 -19.81 4.52 -24.00
C ARG A 195 -20.63 3.91 -25.14
N GLY A 196 -21.66 3.13 -24.78
CA GLY A 196 -22.68 2.66 -25.71
C GLY A 196 -23.40 3.84 -26.38
N GLY A 197 -23.53 3.78 -27.70
CA GLY A 197 -24.14 4.80 -28.52
C GLY A 197 -25.66 4.74 -28.57
N GLY A 198 -26.27 5.87 -28.97
CA GLY A 198 -27.69 5.97 -29.29
C GLY A 198 -28.16 7.39 -29.64
N GLY A 199 -27.92 7.81 -30.90
CA GLY A 199 -28.90 8.52 -31.74
C GLY A 199 -29.09 10.05 -31.64
N GLY A 200 -28.55 10.76 -32.66
CA GLY A 200 -29.33 11.67 -33.54
C GLY A 200 -29.50 13.15 -33.17
N GLY A 201 -29.04 14.05 -34.05
CA GLY A 201 -29.47 15.46 -34.11
C GLY A 201 -28.43 16.41 -34.73
N GLU A 202 -28.82 17.16 -35.76
CA GLU A 202 -27.99 17.92 -36.71
C GLU A 202 -27.36 19.24 -36.20
N GLY A 203 -26.25 19.63 -36.85
CA GLY A 203 -26.01 21.00 -37.36
C GLY A 203 -25.47 22.08 -36.42
N GLY A 204 -24.25 22.56 -36.69
CA GLY A 204 -23.75 23.83 -36.15
C GLY A 204 -22.24 24.03 -36.38
N GLU A 205 -21.92 24.97 -37.27
CA GLU A 205 -20.58 25.41 -37.66
C GLU A 205 -19.83 26.19 -36.56
N ASP A 206 -18.49 26.16 -36.66
CA ASP A 206 -17.48 27.14 -36.25
C ASP A 206 -17.38 27.60 -34.78
N ALA A 207 -16.30 27.18 -34.10
CA ALA A 207 -15.31 28.08 -33.50
C ALA A 207 -14.14 27.26 -32.91
N GLU A 208 -12.96 27.37 -33.51
CA GLU A 208 -11.68 27.04 -32.88
C GLU A 208 -11.46 28.01 -31.72
N GLU A 209 -11.34 27.49 -30.49
CA GLU A 209 -10.82 28.24 -29.36
C GLU A 209 -9.46 27.65 -28.96
N GLU A 210 -8.40 28.42 -29.25
CA GLU A 210 -7.04 28.15 -28.81
C GLU A 210 -6.96 28.19 -27.27
N GLY A 211 -6.82 27.02 -26.65
CA GLY A 211 -6.51 26.87 -25.23
C GLY A 211 -5.01 26.65 -25.03
N ALA A 212 -4.34 27.68 -24.53
CA ALA A 212 -2.89 27.78 -24.34
C ALA A 212 -2.22 26.56 -23.69
N ALA A 213 -1.14 26.09 -24.31
CA ALA A 213 -0.19 25.17 -23.72
C ALA A 213 0.56 25.86 -22.57
N VAL A 214 0.22 25.53 -21.33
CA VAL A 214 1.08 25.82 -20.18
C VAL A 214 2.29 24.89 -20.26
N GLY A 215 3.42 25.44 -20.69
CA GLY A 215 4.70 24.76 -20.71
C GLY A 215 5.13 24.37 -19.30
N MET A 216 5.18 23.05 -19.03
CA MET A 216 5.84 22.51 -17.84
C MET A 216 7.35 22.49 -18.07
N HIS A 217 8.00 23.62 -17.78
CA HIS A 217 9.42 23.65 -17.44
C HIS A 217 9.54 23.73 -15.92
N GLY A 218 9.90 22.61 -15.30
CA GLY A 218 10.17 22.53 -13.86
C GLY A 218 10.48 21.10 -13.48
N GLY A 219 11.70 20.87 -13.01
CA GLY A 219 12.23 19.53 -12.71
C GLY A 219 11.30 18.73 -11.80
N MET A 220 11.06 17.48 -12.18
CA MET A 220 10.28 16.51 -11.41
C MET A 220 10.91 16.37 -10.03
N SER A 221 10.26 16.99 -9.03
CA SER A 221 10.54 16.74 -7.63
C SER A 221 10.10 15.30 -7.36
N LEU A 222 11.05 14.44 -7.02
CA LEU A 222 10.83 13.04 -6.68
C LEU A 222 10.08 12.98 -5.35
N VAL A 223 8.75 13.12 -5.39
CA VAL A 223 7.87 12.94 -4.24
C VAL A 223 7.69 11.44 -4.04
N VAL A 224 8.42 10.91 -3.06
CA VAL A 224 8.39 9.49 -2.70
C VAL A 224 7.04 9.18 -2.03
N VAL A 225 6.13 8.54 -2.78
CA VAL A 225 5.00 7.77 -2.26
C VAL A 225 5.24 6.29 -2.58
N VAL A 226 6.29 5.71 -2.01
CA VAL A 226 6.63 4.28 -2.08
C VAL A 226 7.72 4.00 -1.02
N LEU A 227 7.90 2.90 -0.29
CA LEU A 227 7.36 1.55 -0.22
C LEU A 227 7.30 1.21 1.27
N SER A 228 6.14 0.91 1.85
CA SER A 228 6.13 0.47 3.25
C SER A 228 6.56 -1.01 3.39
N SER A 229 6.54 -1.79 2.31
CA SER A 229 6.99 -3.19 2.33
C SER A 229 8.49 -3.37 2.56
N VAL A 230 9.34 -2.39 2.23
CA VAL A 230 10.80 -2.51 2.38
C VAL A 230 11.24 -2.22 3.82
N LEU A 231 10.54 -1.32 4.51
CA LEU A 231 10.96 -0.90 5.84
C LEU A 231 10.53 -1.87 6.95
N ALA A 232 9.42 -2.61 6.78
CA ALA A 232 9.00 -3.62 7.74
C ALA A 232 9.98 -4.81 7.86
N LEU A 233 10.87 -5.00 6.87
CA LEU A 233 11.93 -6.03 6.91
C LEU A 233 13.27 -5.51 7.45
N LEU A 234 13.40 -4.21 7.69
CA LEU A 234 14.63 -3.55 8.14
C LEU A 234 14.64 -3.16 9.63
N LEU A 235 13.58 -3.49 10.37
CA LEU A 235 13.41 -3.12 11.79
C LEU A 235 12.99 -4.34 12.62
#